data_AF-A0AAE8ZR44-F1
#
_entry.id   AF-A0AAE8ZR44-F1
#
_cell.length_a   1.000
_cell.length_b   1.000
_cell.length_c   1.000
_cell.angle_alpha   90.00
_cell.angle_beta   90.00
_cell.angle_gamma   90.00
#
_symmetry.space_group_name_H-M   'P 1'
#
loop_
_entity.id
_entity.type
_entity.pdbx_description
1 polymer ?
#
loop_
_entity_poly.entity_id
_entity_poly.type
_entity_poly.pdbx_seq_one_letter_code
_entity_poly.pdbx_strand_id
1 'polypeptide(L)'
;MTNIRIGVFPLEKDAQTCFEVPTCKNPGAEVEVLQLAFRLIGVNYTIVDVWKEFGQLYDFGAKQADGSWSGMIGLLQTGQLDMIGLSMRMSSEREEAVLFSYPTRVFESVFVIAPPSFTCTRQFIFNAFSRTVWMLIVFFVLLLYLSDLFINYFKLKGFYPDQAISKYFVDLFSTTISSFIVSSRVLLVVTLFTTFMLSQLYQTDMYAFLSAPLTYDIPFRTIKQALDVVDKKKMFFAAFENQSFLCTPNICNRYEQVIKKNPVKRGDTSDDVESLILKGGIYQSTIDSALLPGTLSWLNPGRSPKQYLVIRDEDAPSYYVAYTFAKKHKKLIRKFNNALIEVLPAVSLITTGHGYNTKKTPFEIRTTNPRSPLSINNHLWQLFRSFIIISSVCLMVHICNSILIFLSVFSSCIIAHPHKTSVKDLEKDRMLTTNEYYVEKVNQMAGISCDLCMRAVYGVNYDFIQLKKDVIEMIRLDCEALFHDRAEDISECIRFLTTKVEKYSGKVEKILDSRHVCVLLRVCAVNDEDYVLKNKMINSNKTDMMLE
;
A
#
# COMPACT_ATOMS: atom_id res chain seq x y z
N MET A 1 52.32 -38.77 -18.21
CA MET A 1 51.07 -37.98 -18.32
C MET A 1 51.43 -36.54 -17.99
N THR A 2 51.12 -35.60 -18.85
CA THR A 2 51.39 -34.16 -18.63
C THR A 2 50.42 -33.63 -17.57
N ASN A 3 50.94 -32.96 -16.55
CA ASN A 3 50.15 -32.26 -15.55
C ASN A 3 49.37 -31.12 -16.23
N ILE A 4 48.05 -31.07 -16.07
CA ILE A 4 47.18 -30.08 -16.72
C ILE A 4 47.17 -28.77 -15.92
N ARG A 5 47.47 -27.64 -16.57
CA ARG A 5 47.40 -26.32 -15.93
C ARG A 5 46.01 -25.69 -16.11
N ILE A 6 45.29 -25.49 -15.01
CA ILE A 6 43.93 -24.94 -15.02
C ILE A 6 43.97 -23.52 -14.45
N GLY A 7 43.62 -22.53 -15.27
CA GLY A 7 43.55 -21.14 -14.82
C GLY A 7 42.23 -20.82 -14.14
N VAL A 8 42.28 -20.22 -12.96
CA VAL A 8 41.14 -19.70 -12.21
C VAL A 8 41.53 -18.31 -11.69
N PHE A 9 40.58 -17.40 -11.56
CA PHE A 9 40.75 -16.18 -10.76
C PHE A 9 39.65 -16.11 -9.71
N PRO A 10 39.83 -15.34 -8.61
CA PRO A 10 38.78 -15.17 -7.61
C PRO A 10 37.52 -14.59 -8.24
N LEU A 11 36.40 -15.30 -8.12
CA LEU A 11 35.08 -14.85 -8.57
C LEU A 11 34.08 -15.20 -7.49
N GLU A 12 33.40 -14.20 -6.94
CA GLU A 12 32.54 -14.38 -5.77
C GLU A 12 31.56 -15.56 -5.98
N LYS A 13 31.49 -16.47 -5.00
CA LYS A 13 30.69 -17.71 -4.97
C LYS A 13 31.14 -18.84 -5.91
N ASP A 14 31.69 -18.53 -7.09
CA ASP A 14 32.10 -19.54 -8.08
C ASP A 14 33.56 -20.00 -7.89
N ALA A 15 34.46 -19.12 -7.45
CA ALA A 15 35.84 -19.42 -7.05
C ALA A 15 36.30 -18.50 -5.89
N GLN A 16 36.34 -19.04 -4.67
CA GLN A 16 36.79 -18.30 -3.49
C GLN A 16 38.32 -18.29 -3.40
N THR A 17 38.91 -17.26 -2.80
CA THR A 17 40.37 -17.01 -2.75
C THR A 17 41.24 -18.16 -2.23
N CYS A 18 40.65 -19.15 -1.56
CA CYS A 18 41.34 -20.35 -1.07
C CYS A 18 41.48 -21.49 -2.10
N PHE A 19 40.99 -21.35 -3.34
CA PHE A 19 40.86 -22.45 -4.32
C PHE A 19 42.20 -23.13 -4.68
N GLU A 20 43.33 -22.46 -4.45
CA GLU A 20 44.68 -23.00 -4.70
C GLU A 20 45.03 -24.16 -3.76
N VAL A 21 44.41 -24.18 -2.57
CA VAL A 21 44.76 -25.11 -1.49
C VAL A 21 43.85 -26.34 -1.53
N PRO A 22 44.39 -27.57 -1.64
CA PRO A 22 43.59 -28.79 -1.67
C PRO A 22 42.71 -29.02 -0.44
N THR A 23 43.07 -28.41 0.69
CA THR A 23 42.33 -28.48 1.95
C THR A 23 41.26 -27.40 2.09
N CYS A 24 41.02 -26.56 1.06
CA CYS A 24 39.98 -25.56 1.19
C CYS A 24 38.61 -26.25 1.29
N LYS A 25 37.90 -25.95 2.38
CA LYS A 25 36.56 -26.47 2.63
C LYS A 25 35.54 -25.94 1.61
N ASN A 26 35.69 -24.68 1.19
CA ASN A 26 34.76 -23.99 0.29
C ASN A 26 35.50 -23.30 -0.87
N PRO A 27 36.06 -24.04 -1.85
CA PRO A 27 36.84 -23.44 -2.93
C PRO A 27 36.00 -22.65 -3.95
N GLY A 28 34.67 -22.74 -3.91
CA GLY A 28 33.75 -22.13 -4.87
C GLY A 28 32.97 -23.19 -5.65
N ALA A 29 31.75 -22.85 -6.06
CA ALA A 29 30.84 -23.81 -6.69
C ALA A 29 31.41 -24.43 -7.98
N GLU A 30 31.99 -23.60 -8.85
CA GLU A 30 32.58 -24.06 -10.11
C GLU A 30 33.87 -24.86 -9.88
N VAL A 31 34.65 -24.49 -8.87
CA VAL A 31 35.87 -25.21 -8.52
C VAL A 31 35.55 -26.59 -7.94
N GLU A 32 34.50 -26.74 -7.12
CA GLU A 32 34.08 -28.05 -6.61
C GLU A 32 33.62 -28.99 -7.72
N VAL A 33 32.80 -28.49 -8.67
CA VAL A 33 32.35 -29.27 -9.84
C VAL A 33 33.56 -29.72 -10.67
N LEU A 34 34.51 -28.82 -10.89
CA LEU A 34 35.77 -29.11 -11.58
C LEU A 34 36.57 -30.19 -10.86
N GLN A 35 36.82 -30.05 -9.56
CA GLN A 35 37.58 -31.00 -8.75
C GLN A 35 36.95 -32.40 -8.78
N LEU A 36 35.61 -32.48 -8.72
CA LEU A 36 34.89 -33.75 -8.79
C LEU A 36 35.05 -34.41 -10.17
N ALA A 37 34.92 -33.64 -11.25
CA ALA A 37 35.13 -34.15 -12.61
C ALA A 37 36.57 -34.64 -12.82
N PHE A 38 37.58 -33.90 -12.34
CA PHE A 38 38.99 -34.31 -12.44
C PHE A 38 39.32 -35.55 -11.59
N ARG A 39 38.67 -35.70 -10.44
CA ARG A 39 38.78 -36.90 -9.60
C ARG A 39 38.27 -38.15 -10.31
N LEU A 40 37.17 -38.04 -11.07
CA LEU A 40 36.60 -39.15 -11.84
C LEU A 40 37.49 -39.58 -13.02
N ILE A 41 38.13 -38.64 -13.71
CA ILE A 41 39.00 -38.98 -14.86
C ILE A 41 40.41 -39.44 -14.47
N GLY A 42 40.83 -39.23 -13.22
CA GLY A 42 42.14 -39.66 -12.70
C GLY A 42 43.33 -38.96 -13.37
N VAL A 43 43.17 -37.69 -13.77
CA VAL A 43 44.22 -36.89 -14.41
C VAL A 43 44.80 -35.91 -13.40
N ASN A 44 46.13 -35.85 -13.30
CA ASN A 44 46.80 -34.85 -12.47
C ASN A 44 46.64 -33.45 -13.08
N TYR A 45 46.29 -32.48 -12.23
CA TYR A 45 46.14 -31.09 -12.59
C TYR A 45 46.67 -30.18 -11.49
N THR A 46 46.97 -28.94 -11.87
CA THR A 46 47.32 -27.85 -10.96
C THR A 46 46.46 -26.64 -11.27
N ILE A 47 45.79 -26.11 -10.24
CA ILE A 47 45.06 -24.85 -10.33
C ILE A 47 46.06 -23.71 -10.21
N VAL A 48 45.96 -22.77 -11.13
CA VAL A 48 46.80 -21.57 -11.23
C VAL A 48 45.90 -20.35 -11.01
N ASP A 49 46.24 -19.52 -10.03
CA ASP A 49 45.63 -18.19 -9.90
C ASP A 49 46.18 -17.27 -10.98
N VAL A 50 45.32 -16.99 -11.96
CA VAL A 50 45.66 -16.20 -13.14
C VAL A 50 45.99 -14.75 -12.77
N TRP A 51 45.37 -14.23 -11.70
CA TRP A 51 45.64 -12.88 -11.24
C TRP A 51 47.05 -12.80 -10.64
N LYS A 52 47.41 -13.72 -9.75
CA LYS A 52 48.73 -13.73 -9.12
C LYS A 52 49.86 -14.03 -10.10
N GLU A 53 49.66 -14.96 -11.03
CA GLU A 53 50.73 -15.40 -11.93
C GLU A 53 50.89 -14.48 -13.15
N PHE A 54 49.79 -14.00 -13.73
CA PHE A 54 49.81 -13.27 -15.01
C PHE A 54 49.28 -11.83 -14.93
N GLY A 55 48.79 -11.38 -13.76
CA GLY A 55 48.26 -10.02 -13.59
C GLY A 55 46.98 -9.74 -14.36
N GLN A 56 46.22 -10.76 -14.78
CA GLN A 56 44.95 -10.61 -15.51
C GLN A 56 43.76 -10.65 -14.53
N LEU A 57 43.04 -9.53 -14.38
CA LEU A 57 41.91 -9.42 -13.45
C LEU A 57 40.58 -9.49 -14.18
N TYR A 58 39.71 -10.43 -13.78
CA TYR A 58 38.33 -10.56 -14.28
C TYR A 58 38.17 -10.60 -15.82
N ASP A 59 39.24 -10.91 -16.57
CA ASP A 59 39.20 -11.01 -18.03
C ASP A 59 39.18 -12.48 -18.49
N PHE A 60 37.99 -12.91 -18.90
CA PHE A 60 37.76 -14.19 -19.54
C PHE A 60 38.36 -14.25 -20.95
N GLY A 61 38.50 -13.12 -21.62
CA GLY A 61 39.04 -12.97 -22.97
C GLY A 61 38.04 -12.38 -23.95
N ALA A 62 38.50 -11.33 -24.63
CA ALA A 62 37.83 -10.68 -25.75
C ALA A 62 38.74 -10.70 -26.99
N LYS A 63 38.14 -10.81 -28.17
CA LYS A 63 38.85 -10.73 -29.43
C LYS A 63 39.25 -9.28 -29.67
N GLN A 64 40.53 -9.08 -29.94
CA GLN A 64 41.12 -7.77 -30.22
C GLN A 64 41.07 -7.48 -31.73
N ALA A 65 41.30 -6.22 -32.11
CA ALA A 65 41.27 -5.80 -33.51
C ALA A 65 42.35 -6.48 -34.38
N ASP A 66 43.46 -6.90 -33.77
CA ASP A 66 44.54 -7.66 -34.43
C ASP A 66 44.20 -9.17 -34.59
N GLY A 67 43.04 -9.60 -34.11
CA GLY A 67 42.60 -11.00 -34.12
C GLY A 67 43.16 -11.84 -32.97
N SER A 68 44.01 -11.26 -32.11
CA SER A 68 44.47 -11.91 -30.88
C SER A 68 43.37 -11.91 -29.82
N TRP A 69 43.55 -12.72 -28.78
CA TRP A 69 42.63 -12.79 -27.65
C TRP A 69 43.30 -12.29 -26.37
N SER A 70 42.57 -11.51 -25.59
CA SER A 70 42.99 -11.11 -24.24
C SER A 70 42.64 -12.17 -23.18
N GLY A 71 43.00 -11.87 -21.93
CA GLY A 71 42.56 -12.64 -20.76
C GLY A 71 42.91 -14.12 -20.82
N MET A 72 42.06 -14.93 -20.19
CA MET A 72 42.29 -16.37 -20.09
C MET A 72 42.26 -17.11 -21.43
N ILE A 73 41.46 -16.66 -22.41
CA ILE A 73 41.49 -17.24 -23.76
C ILE A 73 42.84 -17.00 -24.44
N GLY A 74 43.42 -15.81 -24.30
CA GLY A 74 44.78 -15.52 -24.78
C GLY A 74 45.82 -16.45 -24.17
N LEU A 75 45.72 -16.69 -22.86
CA LEU A 75 46.61 -17.60 -22.13
C LEU A 75 46.48 -19.08 -22.56
N LEU A 76 45.28 -19.50 -23.00
CA LEU A 76 45.08 -20.81 -23.61
C LEU A 76 45.76 -20.91 -25.00
N GLN A 77 45.69 -19.84 -25.80
CA GLN A 77 46.27 -19.80 -27.14
C GLN A 77 47.80 -19.78 -27.12
N THR A 78 48.39 -19.02 -26.18
CA THR A 78 49.85 -18.99 -25.97
C THR A 78 50.38 -20.25 -25.29
N GLY A 79 49.50 -21.15 -24.85
CA GLY A 79 49.86 -22.44 -24.24
C GLY A 79 50.33 -22.34 -22.79
N GLN A 80 50.13 -21.19 -22.14
CA GLN A 80 50.45 -20.99 -20.72
C GLN A 80 49.45 -21.72 -19.80
N LEU A 81 48.20 -21.83 -20.26
CA LEU A 81 47.14 -22.61 -19.64
C LEU A 81 46.68 -23.75 -20.58
N ASP A 82 46.16 -24.82 -20.00
CA ASP A 82 45.56 -25.93 -20.74
C ASP A 82 44.03 -25.90 -20.69
N MET A 83 43.48 -25.35 -19.61
CA MET A 83 42.05 -25.24 -19.33
C MET A 83 41.74 -23.98 -18.51
N ILE A 84 40.53 -23.45 -18.64
CA ILE A 84 39.94 -22.45 -17.75
C ILE A 84 38.98 -23.16 -16.78
N GLY A 85 39.22 -23.01 -15.49
CA GLY A 85 38.48 -23.68 -14.41
C GLY A 85 37.20 -22.97 -13.98
N LEU A 86 36.82 -21.90 -14.67
CA LEU A 86 35.55 -21.20 -14.52
C LEU A 86 34.73 -21.36 -15.79
N SER A 87 33.46 -21.74 -15.67
CA SER A 87 32.58 -21.74 -16.83
C SER A 87 32.39 -20.33 -17.40
N MET A 88 32.33 -20.24 -18.72
CA MET A 88 32.15 -18.98 -19.43
C MET A 88 31.08 -19.12 -20.51
N ARG A 89 30.48 -17.99 -20.89
CA ARG A 89 29.49 -17.96 -21.97
C ARG A 89 30.07 -18.53 -23.27
N MET A 90 29.36 -19.50 -23.83
CA MET A 90 29.60 -20.03 -25.17
C MET A 90 29.13 -19.01 -26.22
N SER A 91 29.98 -18.72 -27.19
CA SER A 91 29.66 -17.91 -28.37
C SER A 91 30.36 -18.49 -29.58
N SER A 92 29.78 -18.30 -30.77
CA SER A 92 30.38 -18.78 -32.03
C SER A 92 31.80 -18.23 -32.21
N GLU A 93 32.02 -16.96 -31.86
CA GLU A 93 33.33 -16.31 -31.93
C GLU A 93 34.36 -16.98 -31.00
N ARG A 94 33.97 -17.37 -29.78
CA ARG A 94 34.87 -18.07 -28.85
C ARG A 94 35.10 -19.51 -29.26
N GLU A 95 34.10 -20.18 -29.84
CA GLU A 95 34.23 -21.56 -30.32
C GLU A 95 35.24 -21.67 -31.49
N GLU A 96 35.46 -20.58 -32.23
CA GLU A 96 36.56 -20.49 -33.19
C GLU A 96 37.94 -20.44 -32.53
N ALA A 97 38.06 -20.02 -31.27
CA ALA A 97 39.34 -19.84 -30.58
C ALA A 97 39.70 -21.00 -29.64
N VAL A 98 38.71 -21.59 -28.99
CA VAL A 98 38.85 -22.58 -27.91
C VAL A 98 37.86 -23.73 -28.08
N LEU A 99 37.97 -24.76 -27.25
CA LEU A 99 37.00 -25.86 -27.21
C LEU A 99 36.22 -25.79 -25.90
N PHE A 100 34.90 -25.99 -25.99
CA PHE A 100 34.03 -26.02 -24.82
C PHE A 100 33.71 -27.45 -24.37
N SER A 101 33.52 -27.63 -23.07
CA SER A 101 32.88 -28.82 -22.51
C SER A 101 31.38 -28.86 -22.83
N TYR A 102 30.69 -29.89 -22.37
CA TYR A 102 29.23 -29.80 -22.25
C TYR A 102 28.82 -28.66 -21.34
N PRO A 103 27.68 -28.01 -21.62
CA PRO A 103 27.21 -26.88 -20.83
C PRO A 103 26.86 -27.34 -19.42
N THR A 104 27.31 -26.58 -18.43
CA THR A 104 27.09 -26.88 -17.01
C THR A 104 25.85 -26.21 -16.46
N ARG A 105 25.57 -24.98 -16.92
CA ARG A 105 24.46 -24.14 -16.45
C ARG A 105 23.90 -23.32 -17.60
N VAL A 106 22.66 -22.86 -17.40
CA VAL A 106 21.96 -21.95 -18.33
C VAL A 106 21.71 -20.65 -17.58
N PHE A 107 22.29 -19.57 -18.08
CA PHE A 107 22.08 -18.23 -17.57
C PHE A 107 21.05 -17.52 -18.43
N GLU A 108 20.12 -16.85 -17.79
CA GLU A 108 19.08 -16.06 -18.44
C GLU A 108 19.28 -14.59 -18.10
N SER A 109 19.03 -13.74 -19.09
CA SER A 109 18.96 -12.31 -18.86
C SER A 109 17.66 -11.95 -18.14
N VAL A 110 17.78 -11.25 -17.02
CA VAL A 110 16.66 -10.80 -16.19
C VAL A 110 16.73 -9.30 -15.97
N PHE A 111 15.59 -8.69 -15.64
CA PHE A 111 15.51 -7.29 -15.26
C PHE A 111 15.36 -7.16 -13.75
N VAL A 112 16.14 -6.28 -13.14
CA VAL A 112 16.09 -5.96 -11.72
C VAL A 112 15.57 -4.53 -11.57
N ILE A 113 14.52 -4.37 -10.77
CA ILE A 113 13.91 -3.08 -10.48
C ILE A 113 13.75 -2.87 -8.97
N ALA A 114 13.51 -1.62 -8.59
CA ALA A 114 13.09 -1.24 -7.25
C ALA A 114 11.82 -2.01 -6.84
N PRO A 115 11.60 -2.23 -5.53
CA PRO A 115 10.41 -2.93 -5.05
C PRO A 115 9.16 -2.16 -5.50
N PRO A 116 8.17 -2.82 -6.10
CA PRO A 116 6.99 -2.15 -6.63
C PRO A 116 6.19 -1.50 -5.51
N SER A 117 5.62 -0.33 -5.78
CA SER A 117 4.69 0.31 -4.88
C SER A 117 3.33 -0.41 -4.90
N PHE A 118 2.63 -0.31 -3.78
CA PHE A 118 1.25 -0.78 -3.72
C PHE A 118 0.35 0.13 -4.56
N THR A 119 -0.59 -0.46 -5.28
CA THR A 119 -1.68 0.28 -5.93
C THR A 119 -2.68 0.77 -4.90
N CYS A 120 -2.28 1.69 -4.01
CA CYS A 120 -3.23 2.37 -3.13
C CYS A 120 -4.03 3.36 -3.97
N THR A 121 -5.18 2.91 -4.47
CA THR A 121 -6.03 3.74 -5.33
C THR A 121 -6.51 4.98 -4.58
N ARG A 122 -6.21 6.15 -5.14
CA ARG A 122 -6.71 7.49 -4.74
C ARG A 122 -8.25 7.64 -4.85
N GLN A 123 -8.98 6.56 -5.14
CA GLN A 123 -10.43 6.46 -5.22
C GLN A 123 -10.98 5.31 -4.37
N PHE A 124 -10.29 4.96 -3.30
CA PHE A 124 -10.61 3.86 -2.39
C PHE A 124 -12.12 3.67 -2.09
N ILE A 125 -12.84 4.74 -1.77
CA ILE A 125 -14.27 4.69 -1.37
C ILE A 125 -15.19 4.42 -2.57
N PHE A 126 -14.79 4.88 -3.75
CA PHE A 126 -15.57 4.74 -4.98
C PHE A 126 -15.31 3.41 -5.70
N ASN A 127 -14.32 2.63 -5.28
CA ASN A 127 -13.98 1.35 -5.90
C ASN A 127 -15.02 0.26 -5.64
N ALA A 128 -15.81 0.35 -4.57
CA ALA A 128 -16.80 -0.67 -4.24
C ALA A 128 -17.86 -0.82 -5.35
N PHE A 129 -18.23 0.27 -6.01
CA PHE A 129 -19.17 0.24 -7.14
C PHE A 129 -18.53 0.78 -8.42
N SER A 130 -18.96 0.25 -9.56
CA SER A 130 -18.52 0.77 -10.85
C SER A 130 -19.03 2.20 -11.07
N ARG A 131 -18.35 2.96 -11.93
CA ARG A 131 -18.76 4.33 -12.29
C ARG A 131 -20.20 4.38 -12.82
N THR A 132 -20.61 3.35 -13.55
CA THR A 132 -21.97 3.22 -14.08
C THR A 132 -23.00 3.12 -12.96
N VAL A 133 -22.73 2.33 -11.92
CA VAL A 133 -23.63 2.19 -10.76
C VAL A 133 -23.74 3.50 -9.99
N TRP A 134 -22.63 4.22 -9.79
CA TRP A 134 -22.66 5.54 -9.16
C TRP A 134 -23.53 6.55 -9.95
N MET A 135 -23.40 6.57 -11.28
CA MET A 135 -24.23 7.44 -12.12
C MET A 135 -25.71 7.06 -12.04
N LEU A 136 -26.04 5.75 -11.97
CA LEU A 136 -27.41 5.29 -11.79
C LEU A 136 -27.97 5.71 -10.42
N ILE A 137 -27.21 5.59 -9.34
CA ILE A 137 -27.64 6.03 -7.99
C ILE A 137 -27.97 7.52 -8.02
N VAL A 138 -27.10 8.36 -8.59
CA VAL A 138 -27.36 9.80 -8.72
C VAL A 138 -28.61 10.07 -9.55
N PHE A 139 -28.78 9.37 -10.67
CA PHE A 139 -29.97 9.48 -11.51
C PHE A 139 -31.26 9.11 -10.76
N PHE A 140 -31.26 8.00 -10.00
CA PHE A 140 -32.43 7.59 -9.23
C PHE A 140 -32.77 8.57 -8.09
N VAL A 141 -31.76 9.09 -7.38
CA VAL A 141 -31.98 10.12 -6.34
C VAL A 141 -32.60 11.39 -6.95
N LEU A 142 -32.09 11.83 -8.11
CA LEU A 142 -32.67 12.97 -8.82
C LEU A 142 -34.11 12.69 -9.27
N LEU A 143 -34.39 11.49 -9.78
CA LEU A 143 -35.74 11.09 -10.19
C LEU A 143 -36.71 11.08 -8.99
N LEU A 144 -36.28 10.53 -7.85
CA LEU A 144 -37.08 10.54 -6.62
C LEU A 144 -37.38 11.96 -6.16
N TYR A 145 -36.36 12.84 -6.14
CA TYR A 145 -36.54 14.25 -5.81
C TYR A 145 -37.52 14.95 -6.76
N LEU A 146 -37.36 14.77 -8.07
CA LEU A 146 -38.27 15.33 -9.07
C LEU A 146 -39.69 14.79 -8.92
N SER A 147 -39.86 13.51 -8.57
CA SER A 147 -41.17 12.91 -8.33
C SER A 147 -41.85 13.50 -7.09
N ASP A 148 -41.10 13.76 -6.03
CA ASP A 148 -41.61 14.41 -4.82
C ASP A 148 -42.00 15.88 -5.10
N LEU A 149 -41.15 16.63 -5.81
CA LEU A 149 -41.49 17.97 -6.28
C LEU A 149 -42.76 18.00 -7.13
N PHE A 150 -42.91 17.02 -8.03
CA PHE A 150 -44.09 16.89 -8.88
C PHE A 150 -45.34 16.62 -8.04
N ILE A 151 -45.29 15.67 -7.10
CA ILE A 151 -46.41 15.37 -6.20
C ILE A 151 -46.79 16.60 -5.36
N ASN A 152 -45.80 17.30 -4.80
CA ASN A 152 -46.01 18.51 -4.01
C ASN A 152 -46.56 19.68 -4.85
N TYR A 153 -46.14 19.81 -6.11
CA TYR A 153 -46.68 20.80 -7.04
C TYR A 153 -48.18 20.59 -7.30
N PHE A 154 -48.62 19.36 -7.59
CA PHE A 154 -50.05 19.06 -7.77
C PHE A 154 -50.86 19.29 -6.50
N LYS A 155 -50.29 18.98 -5.32
CA LYS A 155 -50.96 19.21 -4.03
C LYS A 155 -51.20 20.69 -3.76
N LEU A 156 -50.17 21.53 -3.95
CA LEU A 156 -50.27 22.97 -3.69
C LEU A 156 -51.23 23.65 -4.70
N LYS A 157 -51.17 23.27 -5.98
CA LYS A 157 -52.07 23.79 -7.02
C LYS A 157 -53.55 23.44 -6.73
N GLY A 158 -53.80 22.30 -6.07
CA GLY A 158 -55.14 21.90 -5.63
C GLY A 158 -55.66 22.63 -4.39
N PHE A 159 -54.79 23.18 -3.53
CA PHE A 159 -55.17 23.77 -2.25
C PHE A 159 -55.28 25.31 -2.28
N TYR A 160 -54.55 26.01 -3.15
CA TYR A 160 -54.51 27.49 -3.19
C TYR A 160 -54.49 28.08 -4.61
N PRO A 161 -55.56 27.97 -5.42
CA PRO A 161 -55.55 28.37 -6.84
C PRO A 161 -55.12 29.83 -7.12
N ASP A 162 -55.27 30.75 -6.16
CA ASP A 162 -55.10 32.20 -6.36
C ASP A 162 -53.88 32.85 -5.66
N GLN A 163 -52.89 32.09 -5.17
CA GLN A 163 -51.69 32.67 -4.55
C GLN A 163 -50.51 32.85 -5.53
N ALA A 164 -49.66 33.86 -5.26
CA ALA A 164 -48.50 34.17 -6.09
C ALA A 164 -47.48 33.02 -6.12
N ILE A 165 -46.92 32.74 -7.30
CA ILE A 165 -45.93 31.67 -7.59
C ILE A 165 -44.71 31.71 -6.64
N SER A 166 -44.36 32.88 -6.09
CA SER A 166 -43.28 33.05 -5.13
C SER A 166 -43.51 32.32 -3.81
N LYS A 167 -44.76 32.21 -3.34
CA LYS A 167 -45.10 31.53 -2.08
C LYS A 167 -45.09 30.01 -2.23
N TYR A 168 -45.45 29.52 -3.42
CA TYR A 168 -45.28 28.12 -3.81
C TYR A 168 -43.82 27.68 -3.77
N PHE A 169 -42.90 28.53 -4.22
CA PHE A 169 -41.46 28.23 -4.21
C PHE A 169 -40.92 28.05 -2.78
N VAL A 170 -41.29 28.93 -1.85
CA VAL A 170 -40.85 28.84 -0.45
C VAL A 170 -41.45 27.63 0.26
N ASP A 171 -42.73 27.34 0.02
CA ASP A 171 -43.40 26.18 0.63
C ASP A 171 -42.94 24.84 0.04
N LEU A 172 -42.54 24.77 -1.23
CA LEU A 172 -41.99 23.56 -1.86
C LEU A 172 -40.71 23.09 -1.15
N PHE A 173 -39.83 24.03 -0.76
CA PHE A 173 -38.57 23.75 -0.06
C PHE A 173 -38.72 23.64 1.48
N SER A 174 -39.86 24.05 2.03
CA SER A 174 -40.17 24.05 3.48
C SER A 174 -40.83 22.75 3.95
N THR A 175 -41.20 21.85 3.03
CA THR A 175 -42.00 20.66 3.36
C THR A 175 -41.29 19.74 4.35
N THR A 176 -41.84 19.72 5.57
CA THR A 176 -41.49 18.79 6.64
C THR A 176 -42.11 17.42 6.36
N ILE A 177 -41.43 16.36 6.80
CA ILE A 177 -41.80 14.93 6.64
C ILE A 177 -43.24 14.59 7.09
N SER A 178 -43.91 15.46 7.85
CA SER A 178 -45.25 15.19 8.40
C SER A 178 -46.41 15.27 7.40
N SER A 179 -46.20 15.80 6.19
CA SER A 179 -47.28 16.15 5.24
C SER A 179 -47.56 15.12 4.12
N PHE A 180 -47.16 13.86 4.28
CA PHE A 180 -47.29 12.84 3.24
C PHE A 180 -48.66 12.13 3.23
N ILE A 181 -49.30 12.10 2.05
CA ILE A 181 -50.46 11.26 1.68
C ILE A 181 -50.03 9.77 1.67
N VAL A 182 -50.97 8.84 1.80
CA VAL A 182 -50.70 7.37 1.81
C VAL A 182 -49.77 6.92 0.68
N SER A 183 -49.91 7.47 -0.54
CA SER A 183 -49.04 7.17 -1.68
C SER A 183 -47.58 7.59 -1.47
N SER A 184 -47.33 8.78 -0.93
CA SER A 184 -45.97 9.26 -0.63
C SER A 184 -45.34 8.51 0.55
N ARG A 185 -46.14 8.01 1.50
CA ARG A 185 -45.65 7.14 2.59
C ARG A 185 -45.15 5.80 2.07
N VAL A 186 -45.85 5.20 1.10
CA VAL A 186 -45.40 3.98 0.43
C VAL A 186 -44.10 4.22 -0.33
N LEU A 187 -44.00 5.33 -1.07
CA LEU A 187 -42.76 5.71 -1.77
C LEU A 187 -41.58 5.90 -0.80
N LEU A 188 -41.83 6.52 0.37
CA LEU A 188 -40.82 6.67 1.42
C LEU A 188 -40.38 5.32 1.99
N VAL A 189 -41.31 4.40 2.27
CA VAL A 189 -40.97 3.05 2.76
C VAL A 189 -40.15 2.27 1.73
N VAL A 190 -40.53 2.31 0.45
CA VAL A 190 -39.77 1.68 -0.64
C VAL A 190 -38.38 2.29 -0.77
N THR A 191 -38.28 3.62 -0.64
CA THR A 191 -37.00 4.32 -0.68
C THR A 191 -36.11 3.93 0.50
N LEU A 192 -36.64 3.88 1.72
CA LEU A 192 -35.91 3.45 2.91
C LEU A 192 -35.42 1.99 2.80
N PHE A 193 -36.26 1.10 2.28
CA PHE A 193 -35.87 -0.29 2.04
C PHE A 193 -34.76 -0.38 0.99
N THR A 194 -34.88 0.39 -0.10
CA THR A 194 -33.89 0.42 -1.18
C THR A 194 -32.55 1.00 -0.72
N THR A 195 -32.55 2.08 0.07
CA THR A 195 -31.32 2.67 0.61
C THR A 195 -30.66 1.73 1.62
N PHE A 196 -31.45 1.04 2.46
CA PHE A 196 -30.92 0.00 3.33
C PHE A 196 -30.24 -1.12 2.53
N MET A 197 -30.91 -1.69 1.52
CA MET A 197 -30.33 -2.73 0.65
C MET A 197 -29.05 -2.25 -0.04
N LEU A 198 -29.05 -1.04 -0.60
CA LEU A 198 -27.88 -0.46 -1.25
C LEU A 198 -26.71 -0.27 -0.28
N SER A 199 -26.99 0.13 0.96
CA SER A 199 -25.96 0.27 2.00
C SER A 199 -25.35 -1.08 2.38
N GLN A 200 -26.15 -2.14 2.46
CA GLN A 200 -25.67 -3.50 2.75
C GLN A 200 -24.81 -4.05 1.61
N LEU A 201 -25.22 -3.82 0.35
CA LEU A 201 -24.44 -4.20 -0.82
C LEU A 201 -23.09 -3.48 -0.85
N TYR A 202 -23.10 -2.16 -0.61
CA TYR A 202 -21.86 -1.38 -0.55
C TYR A 202 -20.92 -1.90 0.54
N GLN A 203 -21.44 -2.16 1.73
CA GLN A 203 -20.64 -2.72 2.84
C GLN A 203 -20.04 -4.07 2.45
N THR A 204 -20.84 -4.97 1.88
CA THR A 204 -20.39 -6.31 1.49
C THR A 204 -19.28 -6.27 0.45
N ASP A 205 -19.45 -5.47 -0.62
CA ASP A 205 -18.42 -5.33 -1.66
C ASP A 205 -17.16 -4.65 -1.11
N MET A 206 -17.31 -3.68 -0.22
CA MET A 206 -16.17 -3.04 0.43
C MET A 206 -15.41 -3.99 1.36
N TYR A 207 -16.11 -4.87 2.09
CA TYR A 207 -15.49 -5.93 2.87
C TYR A 207 -14.74 -6.92 1.98
N ALA A 208 -15.34 -7.32 0.86
CA ALA A 208 -14.69 -8.19 -0.12
C ALA A 208 -13.42 -7.53 -0.67
N PHE A 209 -13.48 -6.25 -1.06
CA PHE A 209 -12.33 -5.48 -1.55
C PHE A 209 -11.22 -5.35 -0.49
N LEU A 210 -11.57 -5.09 0.77
CA LEU A 210 -10.63 -5.03 1.89
C LEU A 210 -10.02 -6.39 2.24
N SER A 211 -10.73 -7.47 1.94
CA SER A 211 -10.25 -8.85 2.09
C SER A 211 -9.47 -9.36 0.88
N ALA A 212 -9.43 -8.63 -0.23
CA ALA A 212 -8.62 -9.01 -1.38
C ALA A 212 -7.14 -8.71 -1.10
N PRO A 213 -6.21 -9.58 -1.54
CA PRO A 213 -4.78 -9.34 -1.40
C PRO A 213 -4.37 -8.08 -2.17
N LEU A 214 -3.44 -7.33 -1.58
CA LEU A 214 -2.89 -6.12 -2.18
C LEU A 214 -2.28 -6.43 -3.55
N THR A 215 -2.71 -5.69 -4.58
CA THR A 215 -2.12 -5.74 -5.91
C THR A 215 -0.93 -4.79 -6.01
N TYR A 216 0.20 -5.32 -6.48
CA TYR A 216 1.40 -4.54 -6.75
C TYR A 216 1.37 -3.95 -8.17
N ASP A 217 1.78 -2.69 -8.30
CA ASP A 217 1.92 -2.07 -9.63
C ASP A 217 3.26 -2.50 -10.24
N ILE A 218 3.25 -3.58 -11.00
CA ILE A 218 4.45 -4.06 -11.69
C ILE A 218 4.51 -3.36 -13.06
N PRO A 219 5.54 -2.53 -13.33
CA PRO A 219 5.54 -1.64 -14.49
C PRO A 219 5.64 -2.39 -15.84
N PHE A 220 6.24 -3.58 -15.85
CA PHE A 220 6.37 -4.44 -17.03
C PHE A 220 6.63 -5.89 -16.61
N ARG A 221 6.33 -6.83 -17.51
CA ARG A 221 6.67 -8.27 -17.33
C ARG A 221 7.56 -8.82 -18.46
N THR A 222 7.65 -8.11 -19.58
CA THR A 222 8.43 -8.51 -20.75
C THR A 222 9.38 -7.40 -21.19
N ILE A 223 10.42 -7.74 -21.93
CA ILE A 223 11.39 -6.81 -22.50
C ILE A 223 10.71 -5.79 -23.44
N LYS A 224 9.68 -6.22 -24.18
CA LYS A 224 8.91 -5.33 -25.08
C LYS A 224 8.21 -4.24 -24.28
N GLN A 225 7.57 -4.61 -23.17
CA GLN A 225 6.93 -3.67 -22.25
C GLN A 225 7.97 -2.80 -21.53
N ALA A 226 9.12 -3.36 -21.11
CA ALA A 226 10.21 -2.59 -20.51
C ALA A 226 10.67 -1.47 -21.46
N LEU A 227 10.87 -1.81 -22.74
CA LEU A 227 11.20 -0.85 -23.79
C LEU A 227 10.10 0.19 -23.99
N ASP A 228 8.82 -0.17 -23.94
CA ASP A 228 7.70 0.80 -23.99
C ASP A 228 7.73 1.80 -22.82
N VAL A 229 8.03 1.32 -21.61
CA VAL A 229 8.09 2.17 -20.41
C VAL A 229 9.29 3.13 -20.48
N VAL A 230 10.43 2.65 -20.97
CA VAL A 230 11.64 3.47 -21.17
C VAL A 230 11.45 4.48 -22.31
N ASP A 231 10.80 4.08 -23.41
CA ASP A 231 10.51 4.97 -24.54
C ASP A 231 9.58 6.13 -24.15
N LYS A 232 8.62 5.85 -23.25
CA LYS A 232 7.73 6.85 -22.63
C LYS A 232 8.40 7.68 -21.54
N LYS A 233 9.70 7.51 -21.29
CA LYS A 233 10.48 8.18 -20.24
C LYS A 233 9.92 8.03 -18.82
N LYS A 234 9.16 6.96 -18.56
CA LYS A 234 8.69 6.64 -17.20
C LYS A 234 9.76 5.98 -16.36
N MET A 235 10.64 5.21 -17.01
CA MET A 235 11.82 4.56 -16.42
C MET A 235 13.02 4.75 -17.37
N PHE A 236 14.21 4.34 -16.93
CA PHE A 236 15.44 4.39 -17.73
C PHE A 236 16.28 3.13 -17.46
N PHE A 237 17.16 2.74 -18.38
CA PHE A 237 18.10 1.65 -18.11
C PHE A 237 19.27 2.14 -17.24
N ALA A 238 19.67 1.31 -16.28
CA ALA A 238 20.84 1.47 -15.45
C ALA A 238 21.87 0.38 -15.79
N ALA A 239 23.15 0.71 -15.84
CA ALA A 239 24.23 -0.24 -16.14
C ALA A 239 25.57 0.23 -15.56
N PHE A 240 26.55 -0.68 -15.48
CA PHE A 240 27.94 -0.26 -15.24
C PHE A 240 28.53 0.43 -16.49
N GLU A 241 29.60 1.22 -16.33
CA GLU A 241 30.22 1.93 -17.46
C GLU A 241 30.56 1.02 -18.65
N ASN A 242 31.23 -0.10 -18.38
CA ASN A 242 31.67 -1.04 -19.41
C ASN A 242 30.66 -2.17 -19.69
N GLN A 243 29.45 -2.11 -19.13
CA GLN A 243 28.45 -3.15 -19.33
C GLN A 243 27.73 -2.98 -20.68
N SER A 244 27.71 -4.06 -21.46
CA SER A 244 26.88 -4.20 -22.65
C SER A 244 25.54 -4.86 -22.32
N PHE A 245 24.52 -4.52 -23.09
CA PHE A 245 23.19 -5.10 -22.94
C PHE A 245 23.03 -6.32 -23.84
N LEU A 246 22.34 -7.33 -23.31
CA LEU A 246 22.01 -8.55 -24.03
C LEU A 246 20.68 -8.36 -24.75
N CYS A 247 20.65 -8.65 -26.04
CA CYS A 247 19.44 -8.59 -26.86
C CYS A 247 19.40 -9.73 -27.87
N THR A 248 18.19 -10.15 -28.25
CA THR A 248 17.95 -11.06 -29.37
C THR A 248 17.93 -10.26 -30.69
N PRO A 249 18.29 -10.85 -31.85
CA PRO A 249 18.30 -10.16 -33.14
C PRO A 249 17.00 -9.38 -33.45
N ASN A 250 15.85 -9.93 -33.07
CA ASN A 250 14.54 -9.32 -33.30
C ASN A 250 14.29 -8.03 -32.47
N ILE A 251 15.00 -7.87 -31.35
CA ILE A 251 14.76 -6.80 -30.36
C ILE A 251 15.93 -5.80 -30.31
N CYS A 252 17.14 -6.19 -30.73
CA CYS A 252 18.32 -5.33 -30.70
C CYS A 252 18.11 -3.98 -31.41
N ASN A 253 17.52 -3.97 -32.61
CA ASN A 253 17.25 -2.73 -33.34
C ASN A 253 16.36 -1.76 -32.54
N ARG A 254 15.34 -2.31 -31.88
CA ARG A 254 14.43 -1.52 -31.04
C ARG A 254 15.13 -1.04 -29.77
N TYR A 255 15.98 -1.89 -29.19
CA TYR A 255 16.78 -1.57 -28.01
C TYR A 255 17.66 -0.35 -28.27
N GLU A 256 18.38 -0.32 -29.40
CA GLU A 256 19.21 0.82 -29.82
C GLU A 256 18.40 2.09 -30.06
N GLN A 257 17.23 1.98 -30.71
CA GLN A 257 16.34 3.14 -30.93
C GLN A 257 15.86 3.75 -29.62
N VAL A 258 15.47 2.92 -28.65
CA VAL A 258 14.99 3.38 -27.34
C VAL A 258 16.13 4.01 -26.55
N ILE A 259 17.33 3.42 -26.55
CA ILE A 259 18.50 4.00 -25.89
C ILE A 259 18.90 5.35 -26.49
N LYS A 260 18.81 5.51 -27.81
CA LYS A 260 19.06 6.81 -28.46
C LYS A 260 18.08 7.89 -27.98
N LYS A 261 16.82 7.54 -27.71
CA LYS A 261 15.78 8.47 -27.28
C LYS A 261 15.79 8.73 -25.76
N ASN A 262 16.14 7.72 -24.96
CA ASN A 262 16.28 7.81 -23.52
C ASN A 262 17.61 7.13 -23.10
N PRO A 263 18.70 7.91 -22.97
CA PRO A 263 20.03 7.37 -22.76
C PRO A 263 20.14 6.62 -21.43
N VAL A 264 20.97 5.59 -21.43
CA VAL A 264 21.28 4.76 -20.27
C VAL A 264 22.02 5.59 -19.24
N LYS A 265 21.65 5.45 -17.97
CA LYS A 265 22.41 6.04 -16.86
C LYS A 265 23.42 5.02 -16.35
N ARG A 266 24.68 5.41 -16.31
CA ARG A 266 25.79 4.53 -15.93
C ARG A 266 26.33 4.90 -14.56
N GLY A 267 26.86 3.90 -13.85
CA GLY A 267 27.56 4.06 -12.57
C GLY A 267 28.82 3.20 -12.53
N ASP A 268 29.82 3.63 -11.76
CA ASP A 268 31.10 2.93 -11.67
C ASP A 268 31.07 1.84 -10.59
N THR A 269 30.37 2.11 -9.48
CA THR A 269 30.29 1.20 -8.34
C THR A 269 28.94 0.49 -8.25
N SER A 270 28.90 -0.62 -7.50
CA SER A 270 27.65 -1.34 -7.24
C SER A 270 26.63 -0.44 -6.54
N ASP A 271 27.08 0.42 -5.62
CA ASP A 271 26.21 1.34 -4.89
C ASP A 271 25.60 2.41 -5.81
N ASP A 272 26.34 2.87 -6.82
CA ASP A 272 25.82 3.83 -7.81
C ASP A 272 24.68 3.21 -8.62
N VAL A 273 24.89 1.99 -9.14
CA VAL A 273 23.88 1.25 -9.90
C VAL A 273 22.66 0.94 -9.04
N GLU A 274 22.86 0.53 -7.79
CA GLU A 274 21.77 0.35 -6.83
C GLU A 274 20.97 1.64 -6.61
N SER A 275 21.66 2.78 -6.46
CA SER A 275 20.99 4.07 -6.31
C SER A 275 20.16 4.45 -7.55
N LEU A 276 20.63 4.08 -8.74
CA LEU A 276 19.92 4.29 -10.01
C LEU A 276 18.68 3.40 -10.08
N ILE A 277 18.76 2.13 -9.66
CA ILE A 277 17.62 1.21 -9.58
C ILE A 277 16.53 1.80 -8.68
N LEU A 278 16.91 2.27 -7.47
CA LEU A 278 15.97 2.87 -6.51
C LEU A 278 15.30 4.15 -7.04
N LYS A 279 15.95 4.88 -7.95
CA LYS A 279 15.40 6.06 -8.64
C LYS A 279 14.54 5.73 -9.87
N GLY A 280 14.13 4.47 -10.05
CA GLY A 280 13.33 4.00 -11.18
C GLY A 280 14.14 3.48 -12.37
N GLY A 281 15.40 3.10 -12.12
CA GLY A 281 16.26 2.44 -13.10
C GLY A 281 15.91 0.96 -13.29
N ILE A 282 16.05 0.48 -14.52
CA ILE A 282 15.95 -0.93 -14.90
C ILE A 282 17.37 -1.44 -15.12
N TYR A 283 17.81 -2.37 -14.27
CA TYR A 283 19.12 -3.00 -14.42
C TYR A 283 18.99 -4.37 -15.10
N GLN A 284 19.71 -4.59 -16.20
CA GLN A 284 19.77 -5.90 -16.84
C GLN A 284 20.86 -6.73 -16.17
N SER A 285 20.48 -7.86 -15.58
CA SER A 285 21.40 -8.80 -14.94
C SER A 285 21.29 -10.17 -15.61
N THR A 286 22.13 -11.10 -15.18
CA THR A 286 22.13 -12.49 -15.65
C THR A 286 22.15 -13.42 -14.44
N ILE A 287 21.16 -14.30 -14.37
CA ILE A 287 21.01 -15.24 -13.24
C ILE A 287 20.89 -16.65 -13.80
N ASP A 288 21.47 -17.61 -13.08
CA ASP A 288 21.28 -19.04 -13.36
C ASP A 288 19.79 -19.38 -13.28
N SER A 289 19.25 -19.89 -14.38
CA SER A 289 17.85 -20.29 -14.50
C SER A 289 17.41 -21.27 -13.40
N ALA A 290 18.31 -22.13 -12.92
CA ALA A 290 18.03 -23.09 -11.84
C ALA A 290 17.80 -22.42 -10.47
N LEU A 291 18.25 -21.17 -10.30
CA LEU A 291 18.04 -20.37 -9.09
C LEU A 291 16.75 -19.54 -9.12
N LEU A 292 16.07 -19.47 -10.27
CA LEU A 292 14.84 -18.69 -10.46
C LEU A 292 13.62 -19.61 -10.36
N PRO A 293 12.78 -19.49 -9.32
CA PRO A 293 11.58 -20.32 -9.17
C PRO A 293 10.46 -19.99 -10.17
N GLY A 294 10.49 -18.81 -10.82
CA GLY A 294 9.43 -18.38 -11.74
C GLY A 294 9.75 -17.06 -12.44
N THR A 295 8.73 -16.44 -13.05
CA THR A 295 8.85 -15.18 -13.81
C THR A 295 9.12 -13.96 -12.93
N LEU A 296 8.67 -13.98 -11.68
CA LEU A 296 8.89 -12.91 -10.71
C LEU A 296 9.54 -13.48 -9.46
N SER A 297 10.61 -12.88 -8.98
CA SER A 297 11.36 -13.35 -7.82
C SER A 297 11.94 -12.19 -7.02
N TRP A 298 12.04 -12.36 -5.70
CA TRP A 298 12.75 -11.39 -4.86
C TRP A 298 14.25 -11.67 -4.82
N LEU A 299 15.04 -10.62 -4.99
CA LEU A 299 16.48 -10.64 -4.74
C LEU A 299 16.72 -10.20 -3.29
N ASN A 300 17.36 -11.07 -2.49
CA ASN A 300 17.71 -10.86 -1.08
C ASN A 300 16.52 -10.62 -0.11
N PRO A 301 15.55 -11.54 -0.03
CA PRO A 301 14.48 -11.46 0.98
C PRO A 301 15.07 -11.55 2.40
N GLY A 302 14.74 -10.58 3.26
CA GLY A 302 14.91 -10.71 4.72
C GLY A 302 16.33 -10.63 5.30
N ARG A 303 17.39 -10.42 4.51
CA ARG A 303 18.78 -10.22 5.02
C ARG A 303 19.36 -8.83 4.75
N SER A 304 18.68 -7.99 3.98
CA SER A 304 19.14 -6.65 3.63
C SER A 304 17.98 -5.65 3.70
N PRO A 305 18.22 -4.38 4.09
CA PRO A 305 17.20 -3.34 4.08
C PRO A 305 16.69 -3.00 2.66
N LYS A 306 17.39 -3.47 1.62
CA LYS A 306 17.10 -3.24 0.21
C LYS A 306 16.60 -4.54 -0.44
N GLN A 307 15.32 -4.59 -0.80
CA GLN A 307 14.71 -5.69 -1.54
C GLN A 307 14.51 -5.25 -2.99
N TYR A 308 14.84 -6.11 -3.96
CA TYR A 308 14.66 -5.82 -5.38
C TYR A 308 13.78 -6.87 -6.03
N LEU A 309 12.98 -6.46 -7.02
CA LEU A 309 12.17 -7.36 -7.82
C LEU A 309 12.94 -7.78 -9.07
N VAL A 310 13.09 -9.09 -9.25
CA VAL A 310 13.63 -9.71 -10.46
C VAL A 310 12.47 -10.12 -11.35
N ILE A 311 12.55 -9.70 -12.62
CA ILE A 311 11.60 -10.00 -13.68
C ILE A 311 12.33 -10.83 -14.73
N ARG A 312 11.94 -12.10 -14.84
CA ARG A 312 12.38 -13.03 -15.86
C ARG A 312 11.37 -12.99 -17.01
N ASP A 313 11.90 -12.77 -18.21
CA ASP A 313 11.15 -12.82 -19.45
C ASP A 313 11.61 -14.04 -20.26
N GLU A 314 10.67 -14.79 -20.83
CA GLU A 314 10.95 -15.97 -21.65
C GLU A 314 11.55 -15.58 -23.01
N ASP A 315 11.23 -14.38 -23.51
CA ASP A 315 11.80 -13.82 -24.75
C ASP A 315 13.23 -13.27 -24.54
N ALA A 316 13.72 -13.22 -23.30
CA ALA A 316 15.05 -12.68 -23.00
C ALA A 316 16.16 -13.64 -23.45
N PRO A 317 17.35 -13.12 -23.83
CA PRO A 317 18.47 -13.97 -24.20
C PRO A 317 18.88 -14.90 -23.05
N SER A 318 18.89 -16.20 -23.34
CA SER A 318 19.54 -17.23 -22.53
C SER A 318 20.85 -17.65 -23.18
N TYR A 319 21.85 -17.99 -22.38
CA TYR A 319 23.09 -18.54 -22.89
C TYR A 319 23.62 -19.66 -22.01
N TYR A 320 24.26 -20.61 -22.67
CA TYR A 320 24.95 -21.71 -22.03
C TYR A 320 26.32 -21.26 -21.57
N VAL A 321 26.70 -21.72 -20.38
CA VAL A 321 28.08 -21.61 -19.89
C VAL A 321 28.72 -22.98 -19.82
N ALA A 322 30.00 -23.06 -20.17
CA ALA A 322 30.76 -24.29 -20.20
C ALA A 322 32.21 -24.02 -19.80
N TYR A 323 32.92 -25.07 -19.36
CA TYR A 323 34.36 -24.98 -19.16
C TYR A 323 35.09 -24.97 -20.49
N THR A 324 36.29 -24.38 -20.49
CA THR A 324 37.00 -24.06 -21.71
C THR A 324 38.38 -24.71 -21.72
N PHE A 325 38.76 -25.26 -22.86
CA PHE A 325 39.99 -26.00 -23.06
C PHE A 325 40.76 -25.46 -24.27
N ALA A 326 42.10 -25.54 -24.19
CA ALA A 326 42.94 -25.28 -25.35
C ALA A 326 42.66 -26.29 -26.47
N LYS A 327 42.72 -25.84 -27.74
CA LYS A 327 42.41 -26.66 -28.93
C LYS A 327 43.25 -27.95 -29.04
N LYS A 328 44.46 -27.96 -28.47
CA LYS A 328 45.36 -29.13 -28.43
C LYS A 328 44.78 -30.31 -27.61
N HIS A 329 43.84 -30.07 -26.70
CA HIS A 329 43.37 -31.05 -25.70
C HIS A 329 42.04 -31.75 -26.05
N LYS A 330 41.75 -31.99 -27.34
CA LYS A 330 40.51 -32.67 -27.80
C LYS A 330 40.21 -34.00 -27.10
N LYS A 331 41.23 -34.81 -26.80
CA LYS A 331 41.06 -36.11 -26.12
C LYS A 331 40.68 -35.95 -24.64
N LEU A 332 41.23 -34.93 -23.97
CA LEU A 332 40.93 -34.64 -22.57
C LEU A 332 39.48 -34.20 -22.42
N ILE A 333 38.98 -33.36 -23.33
CA ILE A 333 37.60 -32.87 -23.32
C ILE A 333 36.59 -34.03 -23.39
N ARG A 334 36.84 -35.05 -24.22
CA ARG A 334 35.96 -36.23 -24.28
C ARG A 334 35.89 -36.96 -22.95
N LYS A 335 37.04 -37.16 -22.29
CA LYS A 335 37.09 -37.78 -20.96
C LYS A 335 36.40 -36.91 -19.91
N PHE A 336 36.67 -35.61 -19.95
CA PHE A 336 36.08 -34.63 -19.03
C PHE A 336 34.56 -34.56 -19.21
N ASN A 337 34.05 -34.53 -20.43
CA ASN A 337 32.62 -34.52 -20.73
C ASN A 337 31.93 -35.79 -20.22
N ASN A 338 32.56 -36.97 -20.36
CA ASN A 338 32.00 -38.20 -19.80
C ASN A 338 31.91 -38.14 -18.27
N ALA A 339 32.94 -37.64 -17.59
CA ALA A 339 32.88 -37.42 -16.14
C ALA A 339 31.89 -36.32 -15.75
N LEU A 340 31.78 -35.27 -16.55
CA LEU A 340 30.89 -34.15 -16.29
C LEU A 340 29.44 -34.60 -16.31
N ILE A 341 29.04 -35.49 -17.24
CA ILE A 341 27.68 -36.06 -17.29
C ILE A 341 27.28 -36.69 -15.95
N GLU A 342 28.20 -37.39 -15.28
CA GLU A 342 27.96 -37.98 -13.95
C GLU A 342 27.82 -36.92 -12.84
N VAL A 343 28.46 -35.76 -13.02
CA VAL A 343 28.46 -34.65 -12.04
C VAL A 343 27.29 -33.69 -12.26
N LEU A 344 26.80 -33.52 -13.49
CA LEU A 344 25.75 -32.55 -13.85
C LEU A 344 24.52 -32.58 -12.92
N PRO A 345 23.96 -33.75 -12.53
CA PRO A 345 22.82 -33.81 -11.63
C PRO A 345 23.09 -33.20 -10.25
N ALA A 346 24.36 -33.20 -9.80
CA ALA A 346 24.78 -32.66 -8.52
C ALA A 346 25.12 -31.16 -8.56
N VAL A 347 25.27 -30.55 -9.75
CA VAL A 347 25.70 -29.14 -9.88
C VAL A 347 24.79 -28.19 -9.12
N SER A 348 23.46 -28.35 -9.23
CA SER A 348 22.52 -27.50 -8.48
C SER A 348 22.59 -27.71 -6.97
N LEU A 349 22.93 -28.92 -6.52
CA LEU A 349 23.11 -29.23 -5.10
C LEU A 349 24.44 -28.65 -4.59
N ILE A 350 25.50 -28.68 -5.38
CA ILE A 350 26.79 -28.06 -5.04
C ILE A 350 26.63 -26.55 -4.93
N THR A 351 25.99 -25.92 -5.91
CA THR A 351 25.79 -24.46 -5.92
C THR A 351 24.94 -23.96 -4.76
N THR A 352 23.95 -24.74 -4.30
CA THR A 352 23.03 -24.30 -3.24
C THR A 352 23.32 -24.89 -1.86
N GLY A 353 23.77 -26.15 -1.78
CA GLY A 353 23.95 -26.91 -0.55
C GLY A 353 25.10 -26.42 0.31
N HIS A 354 26.21 -25.98 -0.29
CA HIS A 354 27.33 -25.37 0.44
C HIS A 354 27.16 -23.86 0.66
N GLY A 355 25.99 -23.30 0.32
CA GLY A 355 25.66 -21.90 0.57
C GLY A 355 26.34 -20.89 -0.36
N TYR A 356 26.93 -21.32 -1.47
CA TYR A 356 27.50 -20.42 -2.47
C TYR A 356 26.43 -19.52 -3.08
N ASN A 357 25.34 -20.13 -3.53
CA ASN A 357 24.17 -19.44 -4.06
C ASN A 357 22.91 -19.87 -3.32
N THR A 358 21.94 -18.96 -3.29
CA THR A 358 20.61 -19.26 -2.75
C THR A 358 19.59 -19.18 -3.88
N LYS A 359 18.67 -20.17 -3.91
CA LYS A 359 17.46 -20.06 -4.72
C LYS A 359 16.74 -18.78 -4.36
N LYS A 360 16.32 -18.02 -5.36
CA LYS A 360 15.53 -16.81 -5.13
C LYS A 360 14.19 -17.20 -4.58
N THR A 361 13.60 -16.34 -3.76
CA THR A 361 12.24 -16.58 -3.29
C THR A 361 11.26 -16.14 -4.36
N PRO A 362 10.22 -16.93 -4.63
CA PRO A 362 9.19 -16.52 -5.57
C PRO A 362 8.57 -15.20 -5.10
N PHE A 363 8.25 -14.33 -6.06
CA PHE A 363 7.36 -13.21 -5.78
C PHE A 363 5.95 -13.79 -5.62
N GLU A 364 5.63 -14.22 -4.42
CA GLU A 364 4.27 -14.54 -4.07
C GLU A 364 3.52 -13.23 -3.91
N ILE A 365 2.47 -13.03 -4.72
CA ILE A 365 1.39 -12.13 -4.33
C ILE A 365 0.86 -12.75 -3.06
N ARG A 366 1.28 -12.25 -1.88
CA ARG A 366 0.91 -12.83 -0.59
C ARG A 366 -0.59 -13.12 -0.60
N THR A 367 -0.95 -14.40 -0.64
CA THR A 367 -2.34 -14.87 -0.43
C THR A 367 -2.75 -14.64 1.02
N THR A 368 -1.78 -14.60 1.93
CA THR A 368 -1.95 -14.15 3.30
C THR A 368 -2.01 -12.62 3.32
N ASN A 369 -3.20 -12.04 3.34
CA ASN A 369 -3.43 -10.61 3.57
C ASN A 369 -2.56 -10.11 4.73
N PRO A 370 -1.47 -9.35 4.51
CA PRO A 370 -1.11 -8.39 5.53
C PRO A 370 -2.28 -7.42 5.56
N ARG A 371 -3.11 -7.45 6.61
CA ARG A 371 -4.14 -6.43 6.82
C ARG A 371 -3.41 -5.09 6.83
N SER A 372 -3.44 -4.36 5.71
CA SER A 372 -2.83 -3.05 5.66
C SER A 372 -3.65 -2.14 6.55
N PRO A 373 -3.06 -1.49 7.58
CA PRO A 373 -3.82 -0.56 8.40
C PRO A 373 -4.34 0.57 7.51
N LEU A 374 -5.63 0.88 7.66
CA LEU A 374 -6.27 2.01 6.98
C LEU A 374 -5.59 3.31 7.43
N SER A 375 -4.69 3.84 6.60
CA SER A 375 -4.06 5.13 6.84
C SER A 375 -5.02 6.28 6.57
N ILE A 376 -5.08 7.25 7.49
CA ILE A 376 -5.85 8.49 7.35
C ILE A 376 -5.46 9.25 6.08
N ASN A 377 -4.15 9.39 5.84
CA ASN A 377 -3.63 10.21 4.74
C ASN A 377 -3.90 9.60 3.36
N ASN A 378 -3.91 8.27 3.26
CA ASN A 378 -4.05 7.59 1.97
C ASN A 378 -5.49 7.19 1.65
N HIS A 379 -6.27 6.77 2.65
CA HIS A 379 -7.62 6.21 2.44
C HIS A 379 -8.73 7.18 2.85
N LEU A 380 -8.67 7.72 4.07
CA LEU A 380 -9.76 8.55 4.64
C LEU A 380 -9.70 10.01 4.22
N TRP A 381 -8.55 10.49 3.71
CA TRP A 381 -8.39 11.85 3.21
C TRP A 381 -9.45 12.27 2.18
N GLN A 382 -9.95 11.31 1.39
CA GLN A 382 -11.04 11.56 0.44
C GLN A 382 -12.37 11.90 1.13
N LEU A 383 -12.71 11.25 2.25
CA LEU A 383 -13.91 11.58 3.03
C LEU A 383 -13.82 13.00 3.59
N PHE A 384 -12.67 13.36 4.15
CA PHE A 384 -12.43 14.71 4.65
C PHE A 384 -12.56 15.75 3.53
N ARG A 385 -11.98 15.48 2.36
CA ARG A 385 -12.10 16.37 1.20
C ARG A 385 -13.55 16.49 0.72
N SER A 386 -14.30 15.39 0.63
CA SER A 386 -15.71 15.43 0.22
C SER A 386 -16.57 16.19 1.24
N PHE A 387 -16.32 16.00 2.54
CA PHE A 387 -17.02 16.71 3.59
C PHE A 387 -16.81 18.22 3.47
N ILE A 388 -15.57 18.67 3.32
CA ILE A 388 -15.25 20.10 3.15
C ILE A 388 -15.93 20.69 1.91
N ILE A 389 -15.89 19.97 0.77
CA ILE A 389 -16.54 20.42 -0.47
C ILE A 389 -18.06 20.54 -0.27
N ILE A 390 -18.70 19.51 0.30
CA ILE A 390 -20.15 19.49 0.52
C ILE A 390 -20.56 20.60 1.49
N SER A 391 -19.87 20.74 2.62
CA SER A 391 -20.14 21.81 3.59
C SER A 391 -19.97 23.20 2.96
N SER A 392 -18.94 23.42 2.14
CA SER A 392 -18.74 24.69 1.43
C SER A 392 -19.87 24.99 0.44
N VAL A 393 -20.35 23.98 -0.29
CA VAL A 393 -21.47 24.14 -1.23
C VAL A 393 -22.76 24.43 -0.46
N CYS A 394 -23.03 23.73 0.64
CA CYS A 394 -24.19 23.99 1.49
C CYS A 394 -24.17 25.41 2.07
N LEU A 395 -23.02 25.88 2.55
CA LEU A 395 -22.86 27.26 3.04
C LEU A 395 -23.09 28.28 1.93
N MET A 396 -22.53 28.07 0.73
CA MET A 396 -22.75 28.94 -0.43
C MET A 396 -24.24 29.01 -0.80
N VAL A 397 -24.93 27.88 -0.86
CA VAL A 397 -26.37 27.84 -1.13
C VAL A 397 -27.17 28.58 -0.06
N HIS A 398 -26.81 28.42 1.21
CA HIS A 398 -27.48 29.11 2.31
C HIS A 398 -27.26 30.63 2.26
N ILE A 399 -26.03 31.07 1.97
CA ILE A 399 -25.70 32.49 1.78
C ILE A 399 -26.47 33.07 0.58
N CYS A 400 -26.45 32.39 -0.56
CA CYS A 400 -27.21 32.81 -1.75
C CYS A 400 -28.71 32.91 -1.47
N ASN A 401 -29.29 31.92 -0.77
CA ASN A 401 -30.70 31.96 -0.38
C ASN A 401 -30.99 33.12 0.57
N SER A 402 -30.11 33.38 1.54
CA SER A 402 -30.25 34.50 2.48
C SER A 402 -30.20 35.86 1.77
N ILE A 403 -29.31 36.00 0.78
CA ILE A 403 -29.23 37.20 -0.08
C ILE A 403 -30.50 37.35 -0.94
N LEU A 404 -31.00 36.27 -1.53
CA LEU A 404 -32.24 36.28 -2.32
C LEU A 404 -33.46 36.67 -1.46
N ILE A 405 -33.56 36.14 -0.24
CA ILE A 405 -34.62 36.51 0.71
C ILE A 405 -34.49 38.00 1.07
N PHE A 406 -33.28 38.47 1.38
CA PHE A 406 -33.05 39.88 1.71
C PHE A 406 -33.43 40.83 0.56
N LEU A 407 -33.08 40.48 -0.69
CA LEU A 407 -33.47 41.22 -1.89
C LEU A 407 -35.00 41.21 -2.11
N SER A 408 -35.67 40.08 -1.86
CA SER A 408 -37.13 39.97 -1.99
C SER A 408 -37.89 40.80 -0.93
N VAL A 409 -37.36 40.88 0.30
CA VAL A 409 -37.92 41.71 1.37
C VAL A 409 -37.69 43.19 1.05
N PHE A 410 -36.51 43.57 0.55
CA PHE A 410 -36.24 44.93 0.09
C PHE A 410 -37.16 45.35 -1.07
N SER A 411 -37.40 44.48 -2.04
CA SER A 411 -38.34 44.71 -3.13
C SER A 411 -39.78 44.88 -2.64
N SER A 412 -40.17 44.16 -1.58
CA SER A 412 -41.52 44.25 -1.00
C SER A 412 -41.71 45.52 -0.15
N CYS A 413 -40.65 46.01 0.50
CA CYS A 413 -40.66 47.28 1.24
C CYS A 413 -40.74 48.51 0.34
N ILE A 414 -40.28 48.45 -0.92
CA ILE A 414 -40.37 49.58 -1.86
C ILE A 414 -41.80 49.75 -2.42
N ILE A 415 -42.63 48.70 -2.40
CA ILE A 415 -44.00 48.73 -2.98
C ILE A 415 -45.07 49.14 -1.96
N ALA A 416 -44.78 49.16 -0.66
CA ALA A 416 -45.75 49.50 0.38
C ALA A 416 -45.70 50.98 0.82
N HIS A 417 -46.44 51.85 0.12
CA HIS A 417 -46.90 53.14 0.68
C HIS A 417 -48.36 53.02 1.19
N PRO A 418 -48.77 53.81 2.20
CA PRO A 418 -49.82 53.42 3.13
C PRO A 418 -51.22 53.88 2.68
N HIS A 419 -52.21 53.01 2.83
CA HIS A 419 -53.62 53.41 2.90
C HIS A 419 -54.16 53.18 4.32
N LYS A 420 -54.62 54.27 4.94
CA LYS A 420 -55.25 54.36 6.27
C LYS A 420 -56.34 53.30 6.46
N THR A 421 -56.34 52.61 7.60
CA THR A 421 -57.57 52.25 8.33
C THR A 421 -57.33 52.08 9.84
N SER A 422 -58.16 52.82 10.58
CA SER A 422 -58.54 52.81 12.00
C SER A 422 -57.98 51.72 12.94
N VAL A 423 -57.18 52.17 13.90
CA VAL A 423 -56.82 51.52 15.17
C VAL A 423 -57.98 51.67 16.15
N LYS A 424 -58.57 50.57 16.66
CA LYS A 424 -59.06 50.48 18.06
C LYS A 424 -59.55 49.12 18.57
N ASP A 425 -59.75 48.08 17.75
CA ASP A 425 -60.33 46.81 18.24
C ASP A 425 -59.39 45.58 18.19
N LEU A 426 -58.08 45.75 17.90
CA LEU A 426 -57.15 44.63 17.69
C LEU A 426 -56.05 44.46 18.76
N GLU A 427 -56.25 44.99 19.97
CA GLU A 427 -55.21 44.99 21.00
C GLU A 427 -55.54 44.10 22.23
N LYS A 428 -56.75 43.54 22.30
CA LYS A 428 -57.16 42.73 23.47
C LYS A 428 -57.00 41.21 23.28
N ASP A 429 -57.10 40.70 22.05
CA ASP A 429 -56.96 39.26 21.77
C ASP A 429 -55.53 38.80 21.46
N ARG A 430 -54.58 39.74 21.26
CA ARG A 430 -53.20 39.41 20.86
C ARG A 430 -52.24 39.16 22.02
N MET A 431 -52.60 39.52 23.25
CA MET A 431 -51.72 39.40 24.44
C MET A 431 -51.91 38.11 25.24
N LEU A 432 -53.03 37.38 25.09
CA LEU A 432 -53.27 36.15 25.85
C LEU A 432 -52.71 34.90 25.16
N THR A 433 -52.72 34.82 23.83
CA THR A 433 -52.22 33.63 23.09
C THR A 433 -50.71 33.61 22.85
N THR A 434 -50.03 34.75 22.93
CA THR A 434 -48.58 34.83 22.69
C THR A 434 -47.75 34.36 23.89
N ASN A 435 -48.23 34.55 25.12
CA ASN A 435 -47.49 34.14 26.32
C ASN A 435 -47.58 32.63 26.60
N GLU A 436 -48.73 31.98 26.41
CA GLU A 436 -48.84 30.52 26.57
C GLU A 436 -48.04 29.76 25.49
N TYR A 437 -48.09 30.21 24.24
CA TYR A 437 -47.35 29.60 23.14
C TYR A 437 -45.82 29.78 23.27
N TYR A 438 -45.34 30.90 23.82
CA TYR A 438 -43.91 31.09 24.07
C TYR A 438 -43.41 30.24 25.24
N VAL A 439 -44.19 30.10 26.32
CA VAL A 439 -43.80 29.30 27.49
C VAL A 439 -43.76 27.81 27.16
N GLU A 440 -44.71 27.30 26.36
CA GLU A 440 -44.73 25.89 25.94
C GLU A 440 -43.55 25.54 25.00
N LYS A 441 -43.21 26.44 24.07
CA LYS A 441 -42.11 26.22 23.10
C LYS A 441 -40.72 26.32 23.74
N VAL A 442 -40.56 27.20 24.73
CA VAL A 442 -39.32 27.31 25.52
C VAL A 442 -39.12 26.08 26.42
N ASN A 443 -40.19 25.56 27.02
CA ASN A 443 -40.13 24.33 27.82
C ASN A 443 -39.85 23.08 26.96
N GLN A 444 -40.42 22.99 25.74
CA GLN A 444 -40.08 21.91 24.80
C GLN A 444 -38.62 21.97 24.32
N MET A 445 -38.09 23.15 24.02
CA MET A 445 -36.67 23.30 23.62
C MET A 445 -35.70 22.96 24.76
N ALA A 446 -36.04 23.31 26.00
CA ALA A 446 -35.25 22.93 27.18
C ALA A 446 -35.24 21.41 27.41
N GLY A 447 -36.38 20.74 27.23
CA GLY A 447 -36.49 19.28 27.33
C GLY A 447 -35.66 18.54 26.26
N ILE A 448 -35.70 19.00 25.00
CA ILE A 448 -34.92 18.43 23.90
C ILE A 448 -33.42 18.63 24.13
N SER A 449 -33.01 19.79 24.63
CA SER A 449 -31.60 20.09 24.95
C SER A 449 -31.05 19.19 26.05
N CYS A 450 -31.85 18.93 27.09
CA CYS A 450 -31.48 18.03 28.18
C CYS A 450 -31.38 16.56 27.73
N ASP A 451 -32.32 16.06 26.91
CA ASP A 451 -32.25 14.69 26.36
C ASP A 451 -31.04 14.51 25.43
N LEU A 452 -30.71 15.53 24.61
CA LEU A 452 -29.53 15.51 23.76
C LEU A 452 -28.22 15.47 24.56
N CYS A 453 -28.12 16.27 25.64
CA CYS A 453 -26.95 16.25 26.54
C CYS A 453 -26.78 14.88 27.19
N MET A 454 -27.86 14.32 27.74
CA MET A 454 -27.81 13.01 28.39
C MET A 454 -27.37 11.93 27.40
N ARG A 455 -27.94 11.87 26.19
CA ARG A 455 -27.55 10.88 25.17
C ARG A 455 -26.10 11.05 24.72
N ALA A 456 -25.62 12.29 24.57
CA ALA A 456 -24.23 12.55 24.21
C ALA A 456 -23.27 12.08 25.31
N VAL A 457 -23.55 12.39 26.58
CA VAL A 457 -22.71 11.94 27.71
C VAL A 457 -22.80 10.43 27.91
N TYR A 458 -23.96 9.80 27.67
CA TYR A 458 -24.07 8.34 27.67
C TYR A 458 -23.23 7.70 26.56
N GLY A 459 -23.20 8.28 25.36
CA GLY A 459 -22.31 7.84 24.27
C GLY A 459 -20.84 7.92 24.67
N VAL A 460 -20.41 9.06 25.25
CA VAL A 460 -19.04 9.24 25.75
C VAL A 460 -18.70 8.25 26.87
N ASN A 461 -19.63 7.98 27.78
CA ASN A 461 -19.43 7.01 28.85
C ASN A 461 -19.31 5.57 28.30
N TYR A 462 -20.12 5.23 27.29
CA TYR A 462 -20.01 3.94 26.61
C TYR A 462 -18.66 3.77 25.91
N ASP A 463 -18.21 4.78 25.16
CA ASP A 463 -16.91 4.78 24.48
C ASP A 463 -15.75 4.70 25.49
N PHE A 464 -15.88 5.36 26.65
CA PHE A 464 -14.89 5.29 27.73
C PHE A 464 -14.81 3.88 28.36
N ILE A 465 -15.95 3.23 28.57
CA ILE A 465 -16.00 1.84 29.07
C ILE A 465 -15.37 0.88 28.05
N GLN A 466 -15.63 1.10 26.75
CA GLN A 466 -15.03 0.28 25.69
C GLN A 466 -13.51 0.49 25.63
N LEU A 467 -13.05 1.75 25.68
CA LEU A 467 -11.62 2.09 25.73
C LEU A 467 -10.92 1.45 26.94
N LYS A 468 -11.57 1.43 28.11
CA LYS A 468 -11.04 0.75 29.31
C LYS A 468 -10.80 -0.73 29.04
N LYS A 469 -11.74 -1.43 28.40
CA LYS A 469 -11.60 -2.85 28.06
C LYS A 469 -10.44 -3.08 27.09
N ASP A 470 -10.34 -2.26 26.05
CA ASP A 470 -9.30 -2.39 25.03
C ASP A 470 -7.89 -2.13 25.61
N VAL A 471 -7.76 -1.16 26.54
CA VAL A 471 -6.49 -0.89 27.24
C VAL A 471 -6.08 -2.05 28.15
N ILE A 472 -7.03 -2.67 28.86
CA ILE A 472 -6.74 -3.83 29.73
C ILE A 472 -6.25 -5.01 28.89
N GLU A 473 -6.88 -5.25 27.73
CA GLU A 473 -6.47 -6.33 26.81
C GLU A 473 -5.09 -6.06 26.18
N MET A 474 -4.81 -4.80 25.84
CA MET A 474 -3.48 -4.39 25.35
C MET A 474 -2.39 -4.62 26.40
N ILE A 475 -2.65 -4.25 27.67
CA ILE A 475 -1.72 -4.49 28.78
C ILE A 475 -1.45 -5.99 28.96
N ARG A 476 -2.47 -6.83 28.77
CA ARG A 476 -2.32 -8.28 28.85
C ARG A 476 -1.35 -8.80 27.78
N LEU A 477 -1.55 -8.41 26.52
CA LEU A 477 -0.71 -8.82 25.41
C LEU A 477 0.74 -8.31 25.55
N ASP A 478 0.91 -7.07 26.03
CA ASP A 478 2.23 -6.49 26.24
C ASP A 478 2.98 -7.17 27.42
N CYS A 479 2.31 -7.48 28.53
CA CYS A 479 2.93 -8.24 29.63
C CYS A 479 3.30 -9.67 29.18
N GLU A 480 2.49 -10.33 28.36
CA GLU A 480 2.78 -11.67 27.80
C GLU A 480 3.97 -11.63 26.83
N ALA A 481 4.11 -10.56 26.03
CA ALA A 481 5.25 -10.36 25.14
C ALA A 481 6.55 -10.00 25.87
N LEU A 482 6.48 -9.32 27.02
CA LEU A 482 7.67 -8.83 27.73
C LEU A 482 8.34 -9.92 28.60
N PHE A 483 7.56 -10.85 29.17
CA PHE A 483 8.02 -11.76 30.23
C PHE A 483 8.06 -13.25 29.84
N HIS A 484 8.11 -13.56 28.54
CA HIS A 484 8.21 -14.92 27.94
C HIS A 484 8.53 -16.06 28.92
N ASP A 485 7.58 -17.00 29.07
CA ASP A 485 7.66 -18.24 29.86
C ASP A 485 7.85 -18.12 31.39
N ARG A 486 7.71 -16.93 31.99
CA ARG A 486 7.64 -16.74 33.46
C ARG A 486 6.25 -16.34 33.93
N ALA A 487 5.42 -17.34 34.23
CA ALA A 487 4.00 -17.16 34.55
C ALA A 487 3.72 -16.30 35.81
N GLU A 488 4.58 -16.37 36.83
CA GLU A 488 4.42 -15.57 38.06
C GLU A 488 4.61 -14.07 37.78
N ASP A 489 5.66 -13.70 37.04
CA ASP A 489 5.97 -12.31 36.69
C ASP A 489 4.91 -11.68 35.76
N ILE A 490 4.34 -12.46 34.83
CA ILE A 490 3.23 -12.04 33.95
C ILE A 490 2.00 -11.69 34.79
N SER A 491 1.65 -12.53 35.76
CA SER A 491 0.48 -12.31 36.61
C SER A 491 0.60 -11.07 37.48
N GLU A 492 1.81 -10.78 37.98
CA GLU A 492 2.07 -9.60 38.81
C GLU A 492 2.07 -8.31 37.97
N CYS A 493 2.64 -8.35 36.75
CA CYS A 493 2.59 -7.26 35.76
C CYS A 493 1.14 -6.86 35.44
N ILE A 494 0.30 -7.85 35.06
CA ILE A 494 -1.10 -7.62 34.71
C ILE A 494 -1.85 -7.04 35.91
N ARG A 495 -1.67 -7.62 37.11
CA ARG A 495 -2.38 -7.17 38.31
C ARG A 495 -2.01 -5.73 38.68
N PHE A 496 -0.73 -5.38 38.66
CA PHE A 496 -0.25 -4.04 39.02
C PHE A 496 -0.77 -2.96 38.05
N LEU A 497 -0.68 -3.22 36.75
CA LEU A 497 -1.09 -2.25 35.72
C LEU A 497 -2.62 -2.13 35.65
N THR A 498 -3.36 -3.24 35.73
CA THR A 498 -4.84 -3.22 35.74
C THR A 498 -5.37 -2.45 36.96
N THR A 499 -4.79 -2.66 38.15
CA THR A 499 -5.18 -1.93 39.37
C THR A 499 -4.97 -0.40 39.23
N LYS A 500 -3.90 0.02 38.56
CA LYS A 500 -3.69 1.44 38.26
C LYS A 500 -4.74 1.98 37.29
N VAL A 501 -5.00 1.25 36.20
CA VAL A 501 -6.01 1.65 35.20
C VAL A 501 -7.39 1.77 35.85
N GLU A 502 -7.78 0.84 36.71
CA GLU A 502 -9.05 0.91 37.45
C GLU A 502 -9.12 2.12 38.39
N LYS A 503 -8.03 2.42 39.11
CA LYS A 503 -7.97 3.58 40.02
C LYS A 503 -8.11 4.91 39.27
N TYR A 504 -7.52 5.04 38.09
CA TYR A 504 -7.65 6.25 37.26
C TYR A 504 -9.01 6.31 36.57
N SER A 505 -9.49 5.18 36.04
CA SER A 505 -10.79 5.06 35.38
C SER A 505 -11.93 5.45 36.33
N GLY A 506 -11.91 4.97 37.58
CA GLY A 506 -12.93 5.33 38.57
C GLY A 506 -12.95 6.80 38.98
N LYS A 507 -11.84 7.55 38.81
CA LYS A 507 -11.83 9.01 39.00
C LYS A 507 -12.48 9.73 37.82
N VAL A 508 -12.24 9.25 36.61
CA VAL A 508 -12.78 9.83 35.37
C VAL A 508 -14.28 9.53 35.25
N GLU A 509 -14.72 8.33 35.62
CA GLU A 509 -16.15 7.94 35.61
C GLU A 509 -16.99 8.80 36.56
N LYS A 510 -16.45 9.18 37.73
CA LYS A 510 -17.10 10.13 38.64
C LYS A 510 -17.23 11.54 38.07
N ILE A 511 -16.32 11.94 37.18
CA ILE A 511 -16.36 13.25 36.50
C ILE A 511 -17.34 13.21 35.32
N LEU A 512 -17.46 12.05 34.67
CA LEU A 512 -18.34 11.82 33.51
C LEU A 512 -19.77 11.41 33.88
N ASP A 513 -20.17 11.50 35.15
CA ASP A 513 -21.56 11.23 35.53
C ASP A 513 -22.50 12.19 34.80
N SER A 514 -23.32 11.61 33.92
CA SER A 514 -24.29 12.29 33.05
C SER A 514 -25.13 13.33 33.78
N ARG A 515 -25.53 13.08 35.03
CA ARG A 515 -26.32 14.03 35.81
C ARG A 515 -25.50 15.22 36.27
N HIS A 516 -24.24 15.01 36.62
CA HIS A 516 -23.36 16.06 37.10
C HIS A 516 -22.91 16.98 35.97
N VAL A 517 -22.54 16.42 34.82
CA VAL A 517 -22.04 17.17 33.66
C VAL A 517 -23.15 18.02 33.03
N CYS A 518 -24.34 17.45 32.79
CA CYS A 518 -25.44 18.19 32.15
C CYS A 518 -26.04 19.28 33.05
N VAL A 519 -25.97 19.11 34.38
CA VAL A 519 -26.34 20.17 35.35
C VAL A 519 -25.27 21.26 35.43
N LEU A 520 -23.97 20.90 35.43
CA LEU A 520 -22.86 21.86 35.45
C LEU A 520 -22.86 22.77 34.21
N LEU A 521 -23.21 22.22 33.05
CA LEU A 521 -23.34 22.95 31.79
C LEU A 521 -24.64 23.78 31.68
N ARG A 522 -25.49 23.78 32.73
CA ARG A 522 -26.82 24.43 32.77
C ARG A 522 -27.77 23.99 31.64
N VAL A 523 -27.58 22.78 31.13
CA VAL A 523 -28.40 22.23 30.03
C VAL A 523 -29.67 21.54 30.57
N CYS A 524 -29.61 21.03 31.81
CA CYS A 524 -30.74 20.48 32.55
C CYS A 524 -31.00 21.27 33.83
N ALA A 525 -32.26 21.51 34.18
CA ALA A 525 -32.65 22.12 35.46
C ALA A 525 -32.53 21.09 36.61
N VAL A 526 -32.11 21.56 37.79
CA VAL A 526 -32.12 20.77 39.03
C VAL A 526 -33.57 20.69 39.52
N ASN A 527 -34.06 19.50 39.88
CA ASN A 527 -35.38 19.34 40.50
C ASN A 527 -35.48 20.23 41.76
N ASP A 528 -36.55 21.02 41.86
CA ASP A 528 -36.77 22.06 42.86
C ASP A 528 -36.82 21.59 44.34
N GLU A 529 -36.76 20.29 44.63
CA GLU A 529 -36.84 19.78 46.01
C GLU A 529 -35.55 19.99 46.83
N ASP A 530 -34.37 20.05 46.20
CA ASP A 530 -33.10 20.23 46.92
C ASP A 530 -32.82 21.70 47.32
N TYR A 531 -33.47 22.67 46.64
CA TYR A 531 -33.31 24.09 46.97
C TYR A 531 -34.10 24.49 48.23
N VAL A 532 -35.23 23.81 48.48
CA VAL A 532 -36.07 24.05 49.67
C VAL A 532 -35.39 23.54 50.94
N LEU A 533 -34.68 22.41 50.89
CA LEU A 533 -33.95 21.87 52.05
C LEU A 533 -32.69 22.69 52.38
N LYS A 534 -31.96 23.16 51.36
CA LYS A 534 -30.74 23.95 51.56
C LYS A 534 -31.02 25.37 52.07
N ASN A 535 -32.11 26.00 51.64
CA ASN A 535 -32.53 27.30 52.19
C ASN A 535 -33.17 27.20 53.58
N LYS A 536 -33.71 26.05 53.99
CA LYS A 536 -34.16 25.82 55.38
C LYS A 536 -32.99 25.70 56.36
N MET A 537 -31.89 25.05 55.97
CA MET A 537 -30.68 24.97 56.81
C MET A 537 -29.88 26.28 56.84
N ILE A 538 -29.93 27.09 55.78
CA ILE A 538 -29.21 28.38 55.74
C ILE A 538 -29.96 29.49 56.51
N ASN A 539 -31.30 29.43 56.63
CA ASN A 539 -32.06 30.40 57.43
C ASN A 539 -32.11 30.07 58.93
N SER A 540 -31.86 28.82 59.35
CA SER A 540 -31.76 28.46 60.78
C SER A 540 -30.44 28.87 61.43
N ASN A 541 -29.36 29.00 60.65
CA ASN A 541 -28.03 29.41 61.17
C ASN A 541 -27.79 30.93 61.13
N LYS A 542 -28.79 31.73 60.73
CA LYS A 542 -28.68 33.19 60.62
C LYS A 542 -29.48 33.95 61.67
N THR A 543 -30.22 33.25 62.54
CA THR A 543 -31.02 33.84 63.62
C THR A 543 -30.37 33.72 65.02
N ASP A 544 -29.29 32.96 65.17
CA ASP A 544 -28.54 32.82 66.45
C ASP A 544 -27.21 33.61 66.50
N MET A 545 -27.04 34.61 65.62
CA MET A 545 -25.84 35.49 65.60
C MET A 545 -26.18 37.00 65.57
N MET A 546 -27.33 37.39 66.13
CA MET A 546 -27.63 38.79 66.49
C MET A 546 -28.49 38.87 67.76
N LEU A 547 -28.01 38.24 68.84
CA LEU A 547 -28.38 38.54 70.23
C LEU A 547 -27.20 38.13 71.14
N GLU A 548 -26.14 38.93 71.08
CA GLU A 548 -25.26 39.31 72.20
C GLU A 548 -24.51 40.60 71.84
#